data_AF-A0A818HDZ7-F1
#
_entry.id   AF-A0A818HDZ7-F1
#
_cell.length_a   1.000
_cell.length_b   1.000
_cell.length_c   1.000
_cell.angle_alpha   90.00
_cell.angle_beta   90.00
_cell.angle_gamma   90.00
#
_symmetry.space_group_name_H-M   'P 1'
#
loop_
_entity.id
_entity.type
_entity.pdbx_description
1 polymer ?
#
loop_
_entity_poly.entity_id
_entity_poly.type
_entity_poly.pdbx_seq_one_letter_code
_entity_poly.pdbx_strand_id
1 'polypeptide(L)'
;MSDKARGFDIYRKIPKDLTQPTTTGAAISIICVSFISILIFIELYYFITPEVVSELFVDIPESGQADRIPVHIDISVLNIACQYVGIDIQDDLGRHEVGFIDNTLKTPENNGLGCRINASFKINRVPGNFHISTHSSNIQPEYGDMKHVIHELTFGDSIKGFRRIPNRKAFHPLRRFNNTNRPSHISHDYLMKIVPTIYEDLGYVRRYPYQFTFVYR
;
A
#
# COMPACT_ATOMS: atom_id res chain seq x y z
N MET A 1 -23.35 24.73 45.84
CA MET A 1 -23.72 24.66 44.40
C MET A 1 -24.26 23.26 44.08
N SER A 2 -25.45 22.88 44.56
CA SER A 2 -26.23 21.77 44.00
C SER A 2 -27.61 21.72 44.66
N ASP A 3 -28.47 22.67 44.31
CA ASP A 3 -29.90 22.65 44.70
C ASP A 3 -30.81 22.20 43.55
N LYS A 4 -30.25 21.63 42.47
CA LYS A 4 -31.00 21.34 41.23
C LYS A 4 -31.17 19.87 40.87
N ALA A 5 -30.99 18.97 41.85
CA ALA A 5 -31.23 17.53 41.68
C ALA A 5 -32.11 16.92 42.79
N ARG A 6 -32.89 17.73 43.52
CA ARG A 6 -33.75 17.27 44.64
C ARG A 6 -35.01 16.48 44.23
N GLY A 7 -35.24 16.26 42.94
CA GLY A 7 -36.45 15.59 42.42
C GLY A 7 -36.28 14.14 41.96
N PHE A 8 -35.07 13.58 41.99
CA PHE A 8 -34.78 12.23 41.46
C PHE A 8 -34.51 11.17 42.55
N ASP A 9 -34.84 11.44 43.81
CA ASP A 9 -34.66 10.49 44.91
C ASP A 9 -35.99 9.78 45.20
N ILE A 10 -36.26 8.67 44.48
CA ILE A 10 -37.52 7.90 44.54
C ILE A 10 -37.64 7.09 45.85
N TYR A 11 -36.57 6.97 46.64
CA TYR A 11 -36.55 6.14 47.85
C TYR A 11 -36.55 6.95 49.15
N ARG A 12 -37.33 6.46 50.13
CA ARG A 12 -37.38 7.01 51.49
C ARG A 12 -36.02 6.81 52.19
N LYS A 13 -35.37 7.91 52.58
CA LYS A 13 -34.08 7.85 53.30
C LYS A 13 -34.22 7.09 54.62
N ILE A 14 -33.36 6.10 54.82
CA ILE A 14 -33.29 5.29 56.04
C ILE A 14 -32.68 6.16 57.17
N PRO A 15 -33.20 6.10 58.41
CA PRO A 15 -32.64 6.85 59.54
C PRO A 15 -31.17 6.48 59.77
N LYS A 16 -30.34 7.50 60.04
CA LYS A 16 -28.87 7.39 60.10
C LYS A 16 -28.36 6.46 61.22
N ASP A 17 -29.20 6.17 62.22
CA ASP A 17 -28.87 5.31 63.37
C ASP A 17 -28.84 3.81 63.03
N LEU A 18 -29.42 3.41 61.90
CA LEU A 18 -29.40 2.02 61.40
C LEU A 18 -28.33 1.79 60.32
N THR A 19 -27.59 2.82 59.93
CA THR A 19 -26.59 2.78 58.85
C THR A 19 -25.26 3.32 59.34
N GLN A 20 -24.31 2.43 59.65
CA GLN A 20 -22.96 2.84 60.02
C GLN A 20 -22.09 2.95 58.75
N PRO A 21 -21.56 4.14 58.39
CA PRO A 21 -20.70 4.28 57.22
C PRO A 21 -19.38 3.53 57.46
N THR A 22 -19.07 2.57 56.59
CA THR A 22 -17.80 1.85 56.61
C THR A 22 -16.83 2.46 55.59
N THR A 23 -15.65 2.86 56.05
CA THR A 23 -14.60 3.44 55.21
C THR A 23 -14.10 2.44 54.15
N THR A 24 -14.07 1.16 54.50
CA THR A 24 -13.71 0.06 53.60
C THR A 24 -14.71 -0.09 52.46
N GLY A 25 -16.01 0.01 52.74
CA GLY A 25 -17.06 -0.05 51.70
C GLY A 25 -16.97 1.11 50.72
N ALA A 26 -16.69 2.32 51.22
CA ALA A 26 -16.46 3.49 50.38
C ALA A 26 -15.23 3.31 49.46
N ALA A 27 -14.11 2.80 49.99
CA ALA A 27 -12.90 2.54 49.19
C ALA A 27 -13.14 1.51 48.07
N ILE A 28 -13.83 0.39 48.38
CA ILE A 28 -14.18 -0.64 47.40
C ILE A 28 -15.09 -0.04 46.31
N SER A 29 -16.09 0.76 46.68
CA SER A 29 -17.00 1.37 45.72
C SER A 29 -16.29 2.30 44.73
N ILE A 30 -15.30 3.09 45.20
CA ILE A 30 -14.50 3.98 44.36
C ILE A 30 -13.65 3.18 43.36
N ILE A 31 -13.04 2.08 43.81
CA ILE A 31 -12.24 1.20 42.97
C ILE A 31 -13.11 0.52 41.90
N CYS A 32 -14.30 0.04 42.27
CA CYS A 32 -15.23 -0.55 41.31
C CYS A 32 -15.69 0.47 40.26
N VAL A 33 -16.05 1.69 40.68
CA VAL A 33 -16.49 2.74 39.75
C VAL A 33 -15.36 3.18 38.81
N SER A 34 -14.12 3.30 39.31
CA SER A 34 -12.98 3.63 38.47
C SER A 34 -12.67 2.53 37.45
N PHE A 35 -12.71 1.26 37.87
CA PHE A 35 -12.50 0.11 37.01
C PHE A 35 -13.56 0.03 35.91
N ILE A 36 -14.85 0.18 36.26
CA ILE A 36 -15.95 0.21 35.29
C ILE A 36 -15.78 1.37 34.31
N SER A 37 -15.38 2.56 34.78
CA SER A 37 -15.15 3.73 33.92
C SER A 37 -14.01 3.49 32.92
N ILE A 38 -12.94 2.83 33.35
CA ILE A 38 -11.81 2.45 32.48
C ILE A 38 -12.26 1.45 31.42
N LEU A 39 -13.01 0.41 31.80
CA LEU A 39 -13.53 -0.57 30.85
C LEU A 39 -14.44 0.07 29.81
N ILE A 40 -15.37 0.95 30.24
CA ILE A 40 -16.24 1.69 29.33
C ILE A 40 -15.42 2.55 28.36
N PHE A 41 -14.38 3.24 28.84
CA PHE A 41 -13.55 4.06 27.99
C PHE A 41 -12.80 3.23 26.93
N ILE A 42 -12.28 2.06 27.33
CA ILE A 42 -11.58 1.14 26.43
C ILE A 42 -12.55 0.58 25.38
N GLU A 43 -13.69 0.05 25.79
CA GLU A 43 -14.70 -0.50 24.88
C GLU A 43 -15.25 0.56 23.93
N LEU A 44 -15.51 1.77 24.43
CA LEU A 44 -15.94 2.88 23.59
C LEU A 44 -14.86 3.26 22.56
N TYR A 45 -13.59 3.29 22.98
CA TYR A 45 -12.48 3.55 22.07
C TYR A 45 -12.35 2.46 21.00
N TYR A 46 -12.52 1.19 21.36
CA TYR A 46 -12.55 0.08 20.41
C TYR A 46 -13.73 0.17 19.46
N PHE A 47 -14.93 0.46 19.96
CA PHE A 47 -16.15 0.61 19.15
C PHE A 47 -16.05 1.75 18.12
N ILE A 48 -15.39 2.85 18.48
CA ILE A 48 -15.18 3.99 17.56
C ILE A 48 -14.04 3.71 16.56
N THR A 49 -13.17 2.74 16.83
CA THR A 49 -12.05 2.42 15.95
C THR A 49 -12.54 1.56 14.78
N PRO A 50 -12.42 2.01 13.52
CA PRO A 50 -12.84 1.23 12.36
C PRO A 50 -11.99 -0.04 12.20
N GLU A 51 -12.66 -1.16 11.94
CA GLU A 51 -12.04 -2.44 11.58
C GLU A 51 -11.93 -2.58 10.06
N VAL A 52 -10.82 -3.17 9.58
CA VAL A 52 -10.63 -3.44 8.16
C VAL A 52 -11.00 -4.89 7.87
N VAL A 53 -12.10 -5.08 7.14
CA VAL A 53 -12.57 -6.40 6.71
C VAL A 53 -12.01 -6.70 5.32
N SER A 54 -11.45 -7.90 5.14
CA SER A 54 -10.90 -8.36 3.87
C SER A 54 -11.76 -9.49 3.32
N GLU A 55 -12.52 -9.22 2.28
CA GLU A 55 -13.36 -10.21 1.60
C GLU A 55 -12.80 -10.56 0.22
N LEU A 56 -12.95 -11.81 -0.18
CA LEU A 56 -12.60 -12.28 -1.51
C LEU A 56 -13.88 -12.50 -2.31
N PHE A 57 -14.01 -11.78 -3.41
CA PHE A 57 -15.14 -11.89 -4.33
C PHE A 57 -14.64 -12.17 -5.74
N VAL A 58 -15.53 -12.70 -6.58
CA VAL A 58 -15.25 -12.90 -8.01
C VAL A 58 -15.15 -11.54 -8.66
N ASP A 59 -14.05 -11.29 -9.35
CA ASP A 59 -13.87 -10.03 -10.05
C ASP A 59 -14.82 -9.97 -11.26
N ILE A 60 -15.84 -9.14 -11.13
CA ILE A 60 -16.81 -8.84 -12.18
C ILE A 60 -16.39 -7.49 -12.75
N PRO A 61 -15.99 -7.41 -14.03
CA PRO A 61 -15.60 -6.14 -14.62
C PRO A 61 -16.78 -5.18 -14.57
N GLU A 62 -16.70 -4.15 -13.73
CA GLU A 62 -17.68 -3.07 -13.73
C GLU A 62 -17.61 -2.35 -15.09
N SER A 63 -18.77 -2.05 -15.68
CA SER A 63 -18.88 -1.37 -16.97
C SER A 63 -18.22 0.02 -16.89
N GLY A 64 -16.95 0.10 -17.28
CA GLY A 64 -16.12 1.31 -17.20
C GLY A 64 -14.74 1.11 -16.57
N GLN A 65 -14.45 -0.05 -15.96
CA GLN A 65 -13.10 -0.38 -15.53
C GLN A 65 -12.26 -0.66 -16.79
N ALA A 66 -11.24 0.15 -17.02
CA ALA A 66 -10.42 0.05 -18.22
C ALA A 66 -9.80 -1.35 -18.32
N ASP A 67 -9.88 -1.99 -19.48
CA ASP A 67 -9.15 -3.23 -19.84
C ASP A 67 -7.62 -3.13 -19.67
N ARG A 68 -7.14 -1.94 -19.29
CA ARG A 68 -5.75 -1.60 -19.11
C ARG A 68 -5.45 -1.18 -17.67
N ILE A 69 -4.42 -1.80 -17.10
CA ILE A 69 -3.91 -1.52 -15.77
C ILE A 69 -2.85 -0.42 -15.89
N PRO A 70 -2.98 0.71 -15.17
CA PRO A 70 -1.91 1.69 -15.09
C PRO A 70 -0.76 1.13 -14.25
N VAL A 71 0.47 1.28 -14.74
CA VAL A 71 1.71 0.85 -14.11
C VAL A 71 2.60 2.06 -13.93
N HIS A 72 3.20 2.17 -12.75
CA HIS A 72 4.20 3.18 -12.47
C HIS A 72 5.46 2.50 -11.93
N ILE A 73 6.60 2.79 -12.55
CA ILE A 73 7.90 2.24 -12.23
C ILE A 73 8.93 3.35 -12.03
N ASP A 74 9.72 3.22 -10.98
CA ASP A 74 10.90 4.02 -10.67
C ASP A 74 12.07 3.07 -10.39
N ILE A 75 13.02 3.03 -11.32
CA ILE A 75 14.15 2.09 -11.32
C ILE A 75 15.44 2.80 -11.72
N SER A 76 16.54 2.52 -11.02
CA SER A 76 17.89 2.99 -11.37
C SER A 76 18.72 1.84 -11.92
N VAL A 77 19.23 1.97 -13.14
CA VAL A 77 20.29 1.13 -13.72
C VAL A 77 21.62 1.81 -13.48
N LEU A 78 22.58 1.14 -12.83
CA LEU A 78 23.73 1.83 -12.23
C LEU A 78 24.89 2.08 -13.19
N ASN A 79 25.05 1.20 -14.18
CA ASN A 79 26.22 1.13 -15.05
C ASN A 79 25.85 1.23 -16.53
N ILE A 80 24.69 1.78 -16.85
CA ILE A 80 24.27 2.09 -18.22
C ILE A 80 23.70 3.51 -18.28
N ALA A 81 24.22 4.32 -19.20
CA ALA A 81 23.75 5.67 -19.46
C ALA A 81 22.34 5.70 -20.08
N CYS A 82 21.58 6.78 -19.83
CA CYS A 82 20.17 6.87 -20.24
C CYS A 82 19.88 6.78 -21.74
N GLN A 83 20.88 7.08 -22.58
CA GLN A 83 20.76 6.99 -24.05
C GLN A 83 20.71 5.55 -24.56
N TYR A 84 21.16 4.59 -23.74
CA TYR A 84 21.27 3.18 -24.08
C TYR A 84 20.17 2.33 -23.47
N VAL A 85 19.23 2.89 -22.71
CA VAL A 85 18.20 2.09 -22.00
C VAL A 85 16.81 2.54 -22.43
N GLY A 86 15.90 1.61 -22.70
CA GLY A 86 14.48 1.90 -22.83
C GLY A 86 13.61 0.82 -22.21
N ILE A 87 12.29 1.04 -22.29
CA ILE A 87 11.26 0.14 -21.77
C ILE A 87 10.55 -0.44 -22.98
N ASP A 88 10.44 -1.76 -23.03
CA ASP A 88 9.67 -2.47 -24.03
C ASP A 88 8.47 -3.13 -23.35
N ILE A 89 7.32 -3.15 -24.03
CA ILE A 89 6.08 -3.74 -23.52
C ILE A 89 5.61 -4.78 -24.54
N GLN A 90 5.34 -5.99 -24.07
CA GLN A 90 4.82 -7.08 -24.89
C GLN A 90 3.67 -7.79 -24.17
N ASP A 91 2.60 -8.09 -24.87
CA ASP A 91 1.49 -8.88 -24.34
C ASP A 91 1.01 -9.98 -25.29
N ASP A 92 0.26 -10.93 -24.73
CA ASP A 92 -0.29 -12.08 -25.47
C ASP A 92 -1.40 -11.68 -26.45
N LEU A 93 -1.92 -10.45 -26.37
CA LEU A 93 -2.87 -9.89 -27.34
C LEU A 93 -2.18 -9.32 -28.58
N GLY A 94 -0.85 -9.45 -28.68
CA GLY A 94 -0.07 -9.03 -29.83
C GLY A 94 0.38 -7.57 -29.79
N ARG A 95 0.23 -6.86 -28.66
CA ARG A 95 0.85 -5.55 -28.48
C ARG A 95 2.34 -5.74 -28.30
N HIS A 96 3.13 -5.03 -29.09
CA HIS A 96 4.57 -4.96 -28.93
C HIS A 96 5.02 -3.53 -29.17
N GLU A 97 5.36 -2.83 -28.09
CA GLU A 97 5.87 -1.46 -28.12
C GLU A 97 7.34 -1.49 -27.73
N VAL A 98 8.21 -1.14 -28.68
CA VAL A 98 9.65 -1.05 -28.47
C VAL A 98 10.00 0.39 -28.13
N GLY A 99 10.76 0.60 -27.05
CA GLY A 99 11.25 1.93 -26.66
C GLY A 99 10.12 2.88 -26.28
N PHE A 100 9.30 2.49 -25.31
CA PHE A 100 8.23 3.33 -24.77
C PHE A 100 8.77 4.65 -24.18
N ILE A 101 8.50 5.75 -24.88
CA ILE A 101 9.00 7.10 -24.54
C ILE A 101 7.97 7.92 -23.76
N ASP A 102 6.68 7.71 -24.01
CA ASP A 102 5.62 8.53 -23.44
C ASP A 102 5.60 8.47 -21.91
N ASN A 103 5.52 9.61 -21.23
CA ASN A 103 5.56 9.67 -19.75
C ASN A 103 6.76 8.95 -19.11
N THR A 104 7.88 8.84 -19.85
CA THR A 104 9.14 8.29 -19.35
C THR A 104 10.14 9.43 -19.13
N LEU A 105 10.51 9.67 -17.88
CA LEU A 105 11.57 10.60 -17.50
C LEU A 105 12.84 9.82 -17.17
N LYS A 106 13.91 10.10 -17.91
CA LYS A 106 15.23 9.51 -17.68
C LYS A 106 16.16 10.57 -17.09
N THR A 107 16.69 10.32 -15.90
CA THR A 107 17.64 11.20 -15.22
C THR A 107 19.00 10.51 -15.10
N PRO A 108 20.11 11.15 -15.52
CA PRO A 108 21.43 10.56 -15.39
C PRO A 108 21.79 10.40 -13.91
N GLU A 109 22.35 9.25 -13.56
CA GLU A 109 22.91 8.96 -12.23
C GLU A 109 24.40 8.59 -12.36
N ASN A 110 25.11 8.55 -11.23
CA ASN A 110 26.51 8.12 -11.17
C ASN A 110 27.42 8.86 -12.19
N ASN A 111 27.39 10.19 -12.18
CA ASN A 111 28.11 11.05 -13.13
C ASN A 111 27.82 10.77 -14.62
N GLY A 112 26.64 10.24 -14.93
CA GLY A 112 26.22 9.91 -16.29
C GLY A 112 26.51 8.47 -16.73
N LEU A 113 27.13 7.67 -15.86
CA LEU A 113 27.33 6.23 -16.10
C LEU A 113 26.08 5.40 -15.82
N GLY A 114 25.15 5.91 -15.01
CA GLY A 114 23.88 5.27 -14.69
C GLY A 114 22.68 6.06 -15.20
N CYS A 115 21.52 5.43 -15.13
CA CYS A 115 20.26 6.03 -15.50
C CYS A 115 19.15 5.64 -14.53
N ARG A 116 18.45 6.65 -14.02
CA ARG A 116 17.19 6.45 -13.32
C ARG A 116 16.02 6.73 -14.25
N ILE A 117 15.09 5.80 -14.29
CA ILE A 117 13.94 5.78 -15.19
C ILE A 117 12.69 5.84 -14.33
N ASN A 118 11.91 6.90 -14.53
CA ASN A 118 10.60 7.07 -13.93
C ASN A 118 9.57 7.05 -15.07
N ALA A 119 8.77 6.00 -15.15
CA ALA A 119 7.84 5.79 -16.25
C ALA A 119 6.43 5.45 -15.76
N SER A 120 5.44 5.94 -16.50
CA SER A 120 4.03 5.64 -16.25
C SER A 120 3.35 5.19 -17.54
N PHE A 121 2.93 3.94 -17.60
CA PHE A 121 2.33 3.32 -18.79
C PHE A 121 1.10 2.49 -18.43
N LYS A 122 0.34 2.05 -19.43
CA LYS A 122 -0.82 1.19 -19.23
C LYS A 122 -0.57 -0.15 -19.91
N ILE A 123 -0.78 -1.27 -19.21
CA ILE A 123 -0.68 -2.63 -19.76
C ILE A 123 -2.07 -3.23 -19.91
N ASN A 124 -2.26 -4.11 -20.89
CA ASN A 124 -3.52 -4.85 -21.00
C ASN A 124 -3.65 -5.87 -19.87
N ARG A 125 -4.88 -6.18 -19.45
CA ARG A 125 -5.17 -7.17 -18.40
C ARG A 125 -5.07 -8.61 -18.94
N VAL A 126 -3.90 -8.96 -19.44
CA VAL A 126 -3.56 -10.29 -19.99
C VAL A 126 -2.15 -10.67 -19.56
N PRO A 127 -1.76 -11.95 -19.66
CA PRO A 127 -0.37 -12.31 -19.50
C PRO A 127 0.51 -11.55 -20.50
N GLY A 128 1.66 -11.09 -20.02
CA GLY A 128 2.57 -10.26 -20.78
C GLY A 128 3.81 -9.95 -19.97
N ASN A 129 4.73 -9.20 -20.58
CA ASN A 129 5.96 -8.76 -19.96
C ASN A 129 6.25 -7.30 -20.34
N PHE A 130 6.98 -6.63 -19.45
CA PHE A 130 7.68 -5.40 -19.81
C PHE A 130 9.14 -5.60 -19.38
N HIS A 131 10.07 -5.15 -20.21
CA HIS A 131 11.49 -5.31 -19.94
C HIS A 131 12.23 -4.00 -20.15
N ILE A 132 13.19 -3.73 -19.27
CA ILE A 132 14.14 -2.64 -19.42
C ILE A 132 15.34 -3.21 -20.17
N SER A 133 15.59 -2.73 -21.39
CA SER A 133 16.65 -3.27 -22.23
C SER A 133 17.45 -2.19 -22.92
N THR A 134 18.60 -2.60 -23.47
CA THR A 134 19.39 -1.74 -24.36
C THR A 134 18.96 -1.83 -25.81
N HIS A 135 18.18 -2.86 -26.16
CA HIS A 135 17.68 -3.06 -27.51
C HIS A 135 16.65 -1.98 -27.89
N SER A 136 15.95 -1.42 -26.92
CA SER A 136 14.99 -0.34 -27.14
C SER A 136 15.61 1.00 -27.55
N SER A 137 16.95 1.09 -27.57
CA SER A 137 17.68 2.32 -27.91
C SER A 137 18.41 2.19 -29.24
N ASN A 138 18.49 3.30 -29.99
CA ASN A 138 19.16 3.34 -31.30
C ASN A 138 20.68 3.13 -31.22
N ILE A 139 21.26 3.26 -30.03
CA ILE A 139 22.68 3.09 -29.77
C ILE A 139 22.81 1.97 -28.73
N GLN A 140 23.76 1.07 -28.95
CA GLN A 140 24.02 -0.05 -28.06
C GLN A 140 25.35 0.14 -27.33
N PRO A 141 25.42 -0.19 -26.03
CA PRO A 141 26.68 -0.17 -25.30
C PRO A 141 27.53 -1.39 -25.65
N GLU A 142 28.84 -1.26 -25.58
CA GLU A 142 29.80 -2.36 -25.80
C GLU A 142 29.69 -3.45 -24.73
N TYR A 143 29.34 -3.07 -23.50
CA TYR A 143 29.10 -3.96 -22.36
C TYR A 143 27.76 -3.62 -21.70
N GLY A 144 26.92 -4.64 -21.48
CA GLY A 144 25.68 -4.51 -20.74
C GLY A 144 25.85 -4.94 -19.28
N ASP A 145 25.76 -3.99 -18.34
CA ASP A 145 25.63 -4.27 -16.91
C ASP A 145 24.24 -3.87 -16.42
N MET A 146 23.39 -4.87 -16.20
CA MET A 146 21.99 -4.67 -15.82
C MET A 146 21.78 -4.59 -14.30
N LYS A 147 22.83 -4.34 -13.51
CA LYS A 147 22.68 -4.05 -12.07
C LYS A 147 21.78 -2.85 -11.87
N HIS A 148 20.73 -3.06 -11.09
CA HIS A 148 19.70 -2.07 -10.89
C HIS A 148 19.15 -2.07 -9.46
N VAL A 149 18.47 -0.98 -9.15
CA VAL A 149 17.74 -0.76 -7.90
C VAL A 149 16.31 -0.39 -8.26
N ILE A 150 15.36 -1.19 -7.82
CA ILE A 150 13.93 -0.90 -7.98
C ILE A 150 13.51 -0.03 -6.80
N HIS A 151 13.22 1.24 -7.05
CA HIS A 151 12.76 2.17 -6.02
C HIS A 151 11.28 1.96 -5.72
N GLU A 152 10.47 1.93 -6.77
CA GLU A 152 9.02 1.78 -6.68
C GLU A 152 8.47 1.07 -7.92
N LEU A 153 7.57 0.11 -7.72
CA LEU A 153 6.75 -0.47 -8.76
C LEU A 153 5.32 -0.59 -8.22
N THR A 154 4.36 -0.06 -8.96
CA THR A 154 2.94 -0.03 -8.56
C THR A 154 2.04 -0.29 -9.74
N PHE A 155 0.89 -0.90 -9.44
CA PHE A 155 -0.15 -1.26 -10.38
C PHE A 155 -1.48 -0.70 -9.87
N GLY A 156 -2.23 0.00 -10.72
CA GLY A 156 -3.49 0.63 -10.37
C GLY A 156 -3.34 1.99 -9.69
N ASP A 157 -4.33 2.32 -8.87
CA ASP A 157 -4.36 3.57 -8.12
C ASP A 157 -3.26 3.63 -7.05
N SER A 158 -2.66 4.81 -6.89
CA SER A 158 -1.67 5.04 -5.83
C SER A 158 -2.33 5.02 -4.45
N ILE A 159 -1.75 4.24 -3.54
CA ILE A 159 -2.20 4.14 -2.14
C ILE A 159 -1.55 5.17 -1.20
N LYS A 160 -0.79 6.15 -1.73
CA LYS A 160 0.03 7.10 -0.96
C LYS A 160 -0.76 7.99 0.03
N GLY A 161 -2.10 8.03 -0.05
CA GLY A 161 -2.97 8.84 0.82
C GLY A 161 -3.59 8.11 2.03
N PHE A 162 -3.55 6.78 2.09
CA PHE A 162 -4.25 6.04 3.13
C PHE A 162 -3.36 5.82 4.35
N ARG A 163 -3.79 6.29 5.53
CA ARG A 163 -3.02 6.20 6.78
C ARG A 163 -3.09 4.81 7.43
N ARG A 164 -4.19 4.06 7.25
CA ARG A 164 -4.47 2.77 7.89
C ARG A 164 -4.72 1.63 6.90
N ILE A 165 -3.77 1.37 6.00
CA ILE A 165 -3.83 0.13 5.19
C ILE A 165 -3.11 -1.00 5.94
N PRO A 166 -3.79 -2.07 6.33
CA PRO A 166 -3.12 -3.29 6.77
C PRO A 166 -2.27 -3.86 5.62
N ASN A 167 -1.11 -4.42 5.93
CA ASN A 167 -0.23 -5.08 4.94
C ASN A 167 0.25 -4.18 3.78
N ARG A 168 0.70 -2.94 4.05
CA ARG A 168 1.35 -2.06 3.05
C ARG A 168 2.44 -2.74 2.20
N LYS A 169 3.10 -3.76 2.75
CA LYS A 169 4.15 -4.52 2.06
C LYS A 169 3.64 -5.31 0.85
N ALA A 170 2.38 -5.75 0.85
CA ALA A 170 1.79 -6.52 -0.25
C ALA A 170 1.55 -5.69 -1.53
N PHE A 171 1.39 -4.38 -1.39
CA PHE A 171 1.23 -3.44 -2.52
C PHE A 171 2.56 -2.98 -3.12
N HIS A 172 3.65 -3.04 -2.34
CA HIS A 172 4.98 -2.70 -2.83
C HIS A 172 6.05 -3.71 -2.36
N PRO A 173 5.97 -4.99 -2.77
CA PRO A 173 6.96 -6.00 -2.39
C PRO A 173 8.39 -5.69 -2.87
N LEU A 174 8.52 -5.06 -4.04
CA LEU A 174 9.80 -4.73 -4.68
C LEU A 174 10.38 -3.37 -4.27
N ARG A 175 9.79 -2.69 -3.29
CA ARG A 175 10.23 -1.34 -2.90
C ARG A 175 11.63 -1.37 -2.30
N ARG A 176 12.55 -0.60 -2.89
CA ARG A 176 13.98 -0.56 -2.53
C ARG A 176 14.68 -1.90 -2.69
N PHE A 177 14.25 -2.72 -3.63
CA PHE A 177 14.94 -3.96 -3.96
C PHE A 177 16.23 -3.64 -4.70
N ASN A 178 17.37 -4.03 -4.12
CA ASN A 178 18.68 -3.75 -4.67
C ASN A 178 19.33 -5.03 -5.21
N ASN A 179 19.72 -5.02 -6.49
CA ASN A 179 20.37 -6.15 -7.15
C ASN A 179 21.86 -5.92 -7.47
N THR A 180 22.56 -5.04 -6.74
CA THR A 180 23.98 -4.70 -6.98
C THR A 180 24.97 -5.85 -6.84
N ASN A 181 24.66 -6.85 -6.01
CA ASN A 181 25.58 -7.94 -5.66
C ASN A 181 25.51 -9.14 -6.62
N ARG A 182 24.67 -9.06 -7.67
CA ARG A 182 24.49 -10.12 -8.65
C ARG A 182 25.41 -9.94 -9.86
N PRO A 183 25.66 -11.01 -10.64
CA PRO A 183 26.40 -10.90 -11.90
C PRO A 183 25.72 -9.89 -12.84
N SER A 184 26.53 -9.01 -13.43
CA SER A 184 26.12 -7.88 -14.28
C SER A 184 25.61 -8.29 -15.66
N HIS A 185 26.08 -9.42 -16.19
CA HIS A 185 25.89 -9.85 -17.58
C HIS A 185 24.74 -10.84 -17.78
N ILE A 186 23.80 -10.91 -16.83
CA ILE A 186 22.65 -11.82 -16.89
C ILE A 186 21.36 -11.00 -16.90
N SER A 187 20.35 -11.45 -17.63
CA SER A 187 18.99 -10.93 -17.51
C SER A 187 18.47 -11.15 -16.08
N HIS A 188 17.75 -10.15 -15.56
CA HIS A 188 17.14 -10.23 -14.24
C HIS A 188 15.63 -10.39 -14.40
N ASP A 189 15.14 -11.61 -14.14
CA ASP A 189 13.76 -11.95 -14.44
C ASP A 189 12.92 -11.95 -13.15
N TYR A 190 11.85 -11.16 -13.16
CA TYR A 190 10.90 -11.04 -12.06
C TYR A 190 9.54 -11.58 -12.51
N LEU A 191 9.21 -12.79 -12.07
CA LEU A 191 7.89 -13.36 -12.30
C LEU A 191 6.93 -12.78 -11.27
N MET A 192 5.91 -12.03 -11.72
CA MET A 192 4.96 -11.36 -10.85
C MET A 192 3.55 -11.91 -11.02
N LYS A 193 2.84 -12.13 -9.92
CA LYS A 193 1.41 -12.45 -9.90
C LYS A 193 0.64 -11.28 -9.32
N ILE A 194 -0.15 -10.63 -10.16
CA ILE A 194 -0.90 -9.41 -9.83
C ILE A 194 -2.34 -9.80 -9.49
N VAL A 195 -2.88 -9.23 -8.40
CA VAL A 195 -4.23 -9.48 -7.91
C VAL A 195 -4.96 -8.14 -7.75
N PRO A 196 -6.13 -7.95 -8.40
CA PRO A 196 -6.93 -6.75 -8.24
C PRO A 196 -7.47 -6.68 -6.81
N THR A 197 -7.46 -5.48 -6.23
CA THR A 197 -8.05 -5.24 -4.92
C THR A 197 -8.87 -3.96 -4.94
N ILE A 198 -9.95 -3.93 -4.19
CA ILE A 198 -10.78 -2.74 -4.01
C ILE A 198 -10.57 -2.27 -2.58
N TYR A 199 -10.26 -0.99 -2.42
CA TYR A 199 -10.21 -0.34 -1.12
C TYR A 199 -11.33 0.68 -1.03
N GLU A 200 -12.18 0.54 -0.02
CA GLU A 200 -13.27 1.46 0.28
C GLU A 200 -13.00 2.10 1.65
N ASP A 201 -12.95 3.42 1.69
CA ASP A 201 -12.78 4.19 2.93
C ASP A 201 -14.14 4.47 3.59
N LEU A 202 -14.14 4.97 4.82
CA LEU A 202 -15.34 5.38 5.57
C LEU A 202 -16.19 6.43 4.83
N GLY A 203 -15.59 7.17 3.90
CA GLY A 203 -16.28 8.12 3.03
C GLY A 203 -16.90 7.51 1.77
N TYR A 204 -16.98 6.17 1.65
CA TYR A 204 -17.47 5.44 0.46
C TYR A 204 -16.68 5.76 -0.82
N VAL A 205 -15.45 6.24 -0.69
CA VAL A 205 -14.56 6.47 -1.82
C VAL A 205 -13.85 5.16 -2.13
N ARG A 206 -14.14 4.59 -3.30
CA ARG A 206 -13.50 3.38 -3.80
C ARG A 206 -12.23 3.71 -4.57
N ARG A 207 -11.20 2.89 -4.38
CA ARG A 207 -9.95 2.90 -5.15
C ARG A 207 -9.64 1.49 -5.60
N TYR A 208 -8.93 1.39 -6.73
CA TYR A 208 -8.61 0.10 -7.35
C TYR A 208 -7.09 -0.12 -7.43
N PRO A 209 -6.41 -0.30 -6.28
CA PRO A 209 -5.01 -0.70 -6.27
C PRO A 209 -4.87 -2.19 -6.59
N TYR A 210 -3.68 -2.61 -6.99
CA TYR A 210 -3.37 -4.02 -7.18
C TYR A 210 -2.28 -4.44 -6.19
N GLN A 211 -2.48 -5.60 -5.58
CA GLN A 211 -1.44 -6.29 -4.83
C GLN A 211 -0.69 -7.21 -5.77
N PHE A 212 0.57 -7.51 -5.47
CA PHE A 212 1.29 -8.51 -6.23
C PHE A 212 2.29 -9.26 -5.36
N THR A 213 2.67 -10.44 -5.83
CA THR A 213 3.81 -11.19 -5.32
C THR A 213 4.80 -11.39 -6.44
N PHE A 214 6.07 -11.58 -6.11
CA PHE A 214 7.11 -11.80 -7.11
C PHE A 214 8.05 -12.94 -6.71
N VAL A 215 8.63 -13.57 -7.71
CA VAL A 215 9.76 -14.48 -7.59
C VAL A 215 10.86 -13.97 -8.52
N TYR A 216 12.08 -13.88 -7.98
CA TYR A 216 13.27 -13.51 -8.74
C TYR A 216 13.97 -14.78 -9.23
N ARG A 217 14.32 -14.82 -10.52
CA ARG A 217 15.02 -15.94 -11.16
C ARG A 217 16.39 -15.52 -11.66
#